data_AF-A0A917PYW7-F1
#
_entry.id   AF-A0A917PYW7-F1
#
_cell.length_a   1.000
_cell.length_b   1.000
_cell.length_c   1.000
_cell.angle_alpha   90.00
_cell.angle_beta   90.00
_cell.angle_gamma   90.00
#
_symmetry.space_group_name_H-M   'P 1'
#
loop_
_entity.id
_entity.type
_entity.pdbx_description
1 polymer ?
#
loop_
_entity_poly.entity_id
_entity_poly.type
_entity_poly.pdbx_seq_one_letter_code
_entity_poly.pdbx_strand_id
1 'polypeptide(L)'
;MSQYKKNSLSLTGAIGLGTGVMISAGIFALLGQVAELAGIWFPVMFIIGGIVTGFSAYSYVKMSNEYPSAGGIAMFLVKAYGKGTLTASAAMLMAVSMVINQSLVARTFGTYTLQIFNIDDSGYLVPVLGVSLLIFAFLVNISGNSFIQTFTSIVSLLKILGLVIFAMGGLWVAGFSFTPAEGGNSSPDSTVTSMVAAIALTILSFKGFTTITNSGSEIVNPKKNITRAIVASIFISLLVYLLTAWAVSSNLPLTNIIEAKDYSLAEAARPAFGAYGLWFTVGIAIIATISGIIASVFAVSRMLAMLTDMKLIPHKHFGMPGRIQRHTLVYTVVLAIILAIVFDLSRIASVGAILYLVMDMIVHWGVFKHLRNKIKANSGIVLTALIFDILILLAFIWVKAVNDWLVVLVSILFILLIFIGEHG
;
A
#
# COMPACT_ATOMS: atom_id res chain seq x y z
N MET A 1 8.25 5.92 -27.18
CA MET A 1 8.22 4.49 -26.80
C MET A 1 9.20 4.26 -25.66
N SER A 2 8.68 4.09 -24.45
CA SER A 2 9.42 3.56 -23.30
C SER A 2 9.90 2.14 -23.65
N GLN A 3 11.18 1.98 -23.97
CA GLN A 3 11.73 0.68 -24.39
C GLN A 3 11.90 -0.20 -23.15
N TYR A 4 10.85 -0.97 -22.84
CA TYR A 4 10.85 -1.94 -21.76
C TYR A 4 11.65 -3.17 -22.16
N LYS A 5 12.47 -3.69 -21.23
CA LYS A 5 13.18 -4.94 -21.46
C LYS A 5 12.27 -6.11 -21.10
N LYS A 6 11.62 -6.69 -22.12
CA LYS A 6 10.84 -7.93 -21.97
C LYS A 6 11.67 -8.99 -21.24
N ASN A 7 11.03 -9.76 -20.37
CA ASN A 7 11.68 -10.82 -19.57
C ASN A 7 12.82 -10.34 -18.66
N SER A 8 12.83 -9.08 -18.24
CA SER A 8 13.81 -8.57 -17.28
C SER A 8 13.48 -8.92 -15.82
N LEU A 9 12.22 -9.24 -15.52
CA LEU A 9 11.76 -9.49 -14.17
C LEU A 9 11.41 -10.97 -13.95
N SER A 10 12.15 -11.64 -13.07
CA SER A 10 11.88 -13.03 -12.69
C SER A 10 10.63 -13.14 -11.80
N LEU A 11 10.13 -14.37 -11.59
CA LEU A 11 9.02 -14.61 -10.65
C LEU A 11 9.37 -14.17 -9.23
N THR A 12 10.56 -14.52 -8.74
CA THR A 12 11.04 -14.10 -7.42
C THR A 12 11.26 -12.59 -7.35
N GLY A 13 11.70 -11.98 -8.45
CA GLY A 13 11.75 -10.54 -8.65
C GLY A 13 10.39 -9.88 -8.43
N ALA A 14 9.37 -10.39 -9.12
CA ALA A 14 8.00 -9.89 -9.04
C ALA A 14 7.39 -10.09 -7.64
N ILE A 15 7.63 -11.23 -6.99
CA ILE A 15 7.22 -11.45 -5.60
C ILE A 15 7.89 -10.42 -4.68
N GLY A 16 9.21 -10.25 -4.81
CA GLY A 16 9.98 -9.28 -4.03
C GLY A 16 9.50 -7.83 -4.22
N LEU A 17 9.08 -7.45 -5.43
CA LEU A 17 8.44 -6.14 -5.67
C LEU A 17 7.09 -6.01 -4.97
N GLY A 18 6.24 -7.03 -5.05
CA GLY A 18 4.92 -7.04 -4.40
C GLY A 18 5.03 -6.96 -2.88
N THR A 19 5.71 -7.94 -2.27
CA THR A 19 5.95 -7.96 -0.82
C THR A 19 6.81 -6.79 -0.37
N GLY A 20 7.67 -6.27 -1.23
CA GLY A 20 8.46 -5.06 -1.05
C GLY A 20 7.58 -3.85 -0.72
N VAL A 21 6.52 -3.63 -1.49
CA VAL A 21 5.61 -2.51 -1.26
C VAL A 21 4.62 -2.82 -0.13
N MET A 22 4.10 -4.04 -0.05
CA MET A 22 3.13 -4.43 0.99
C MET A 22 3.77 -4.31 2.39
N ILE A 23 4.85 -5.04 2.62
CA ILE A 23 5.61 -5.09 3.89
C ILE A 23 6.55 -3.88 3.99
N SER A 24 6.03 -2.69 3.79
CA SER A 24 6.67 -1.41 4.06
C SER A 24 5.77 -0.60 4.99
N ALA A 25 4.96 0.33 4.50
CA ALA A 25 3.99 1.01 5.38
C ALA A 25 2.88 0.09 5.91
N GLY A 26 2.55 -1.01 5.22
CA GLY A 26 1.40 -1.86 5.54
C GLY A 26 1.36 -2.26 7.01
N ILE A 27 2.31 -3.09 7.45
CA ILE A 27 2.34 -3.50 8.85
C ILE A 27 2.89 -2.41 9.78
N PHE A 28 3.94 -1.69 9.36
CA PHE A 28 4.66 -0.77 10.24
C PHE A 28 3.85 0.48 10.62
N ALA A 29 3.05 1.03 9.70
CA ALA A 29 2.24 2.22 9.98
C ALA A 29 0.77 1.94 10.26
N LEU A 30 0.20 0.86 9.72
CA LEU A 30 -1.25 0.64 9.81
C LEU A 30 -1.66 -0.28 10.95
N LEU A 31 -0.74 -1.06 11.55
CA LEU A 31 -1.11 -1.97 12.64
C LEU A 31 -1.77 -1.24 13.82
N GLY A 32 -1.16 -0.16 14.31
CA GLY A 32 -1.73 0.60 15.43
C GLY A 32 -3.06 1.28 15.08
N GLN A 33 -3.20 1.78 13.86
CA GLN A 33 -4.45 2.38 13.37
C GLN A 33 -5.57 1.33 13.20
N VAL A 34 -5.22 0.10 12.81
CA VAL A 34 -6.16 -1.03 12.76
C VAL A 34 -6.55 -1.44 14.19
N ALA A 35 -5.62 -1.43 15.15
CA ALA A 35 -5.90 -1.66 16.57
C ALA A 35 -6.83 -0.61 17.18
N GLU A 36 -6.64 0.68 16.83
CA GLU A 36 -7.53 1.77 17.25
C GLU A 36 -8.98 1.56 16.78
N LEU A 37 -9.17 1.03 15.56
CA LEU A 37 -10.51 0.82 14.99
C LEU A 37 -11.15 -0.51 15.40
N ALA A 38 -10.37 -1.58 15.50
CA ALA A 38 -10.85 -2.95 15.70
C ALA A 38 -10.66 -3.47 17.13
N GLY A 39 -10.01 -2.70 18.01
CA GLY A 39 -9.68 -3.12 19.36
C GLY A 39 -8.87 -4.43 19.34
N ILE A 40 -9.20 -5.34 20.26
CA ILE A 40 -8.55 -6.65 20.39
C ILE A 40 -8.68 -7.54 19.13
N TRP A 41 -9.60 -7.22 18.22
CA TRP A 41 -9.84 -7.98 16.99
C TRP A 41 -8.96 -7.55 15.82
N PHE A 42 -8.07 -6.57 16.01
CA PHE A 42 -7.16 -6.10 14.97
C PHE A 42 -6.35 -7.19 14.26
N PRO A 43 -5.89 -8.26 14.94
CA PRO A 43 -5.15 -9.31 14.25
C PRO A 43 -6.05 -10.08 13.27
N VAL A 44 -7.31 -10.33 13.65
CA VAL A 44 -8.32 -10.96 12.77
C VAL A 44 -8.67 -10.07 11.58
N MET A 45 -8.65 -8.75 11.73
CA MET A 45 -8.94 -7.83 10.61
C MET A 45 -7.92 -7.94 9.47
N PHE A 46 -6.67 -8.35 9.75
CA PHE A 46 -5.71 -8.67 8.70
C PHE A 46 -6.06 -9.95 7.93
N ILE A 47 -6.68 -10.94 8.57
CA ILE A 47 -7.22 -12.14 7.90
C ILE A 47 -8.33 -11.72 6.94
N ILE A 48 -9.31 -10.98 7.44
CA ILE A 48 -10.47 -10.55 6.65
C ILE A 48 -10.00 -9.64 5.50
N GLY A 49 -9.10 -8.69 5.77
CA GLY A 49 -8.50 -7.84 4.73
C GLY A 49 -7.75 -8.62 3.65
N GLY A 50 -7.02 -9.67 4.04
CA GLY A 50 -6.34 -10.56 3.09
C GLY A 50 -7.32 -11.34 2.22
N ILE A 51 -8.41 -11.84 2.80
CA ILE A 51 -9.49 -12.53 2.07
C ILE A 51 -10.16 -11.58 1.08
N VAL A 52 -10.59 -10.40 1.52
CA VAL A 52 -11.21 -9.38 0.66
C VAL A 52 -10.25 -8.98 -0.46
N THR A 53 -8.97 -8.75 -0.14
CA THR A 53 -7.96 -8.46 -1.16
C THR A 53 -7.78 -9.61 -2.14
N GLY A 54 -7.94 -10.87 -1.71
CA GLY A 54 -7.95 -12.04 -2.60
C GLY A 54 -9.08 -12.01 -3.63
N PHE A 55 -10.29 -11.61 -3.21
CA PHE A 55 -11.42 -11.40 -4.12
C PHE A 55 -11.14 -10.27 -5.12
N SER A 56 -10.61 -9.13 -4.66
CA SER A 56 -10.23 -8.01 -5.54
C SER A 56 -9.13 -8.44 -6.54
N ALA A 57 -8.06 -9.08 -6.05
CA ALA A 57 -6.92 -9.54 -6.84
C ALA A 57 -7.31 -10.48 -7.98
N TYR A 58 -8.42 -11.22 -7.87
CA TYR A 58 -8.94 -12.05 -8.95
C TYR A 58 -9.15 -11.25 -10.26
N SER A 59 -9.77 -10.07 -10.18
CA SER A 59 -10.02 -9.20 -11.33
C SER A 59 -8.70 -8.75 -11.95
N TYR A 60 -7.75 -8.33 -11.13
CA TYR A 60 -6.42 -7.90 -11.58
C TYR A 60 -5.62 -9.04 -12.21
N VAL A 61 -5.69 -10.25 -11.66
CA VAL A 61 -5.03 -11.44 -12.21
C VAL A 61 -5.59 -11.77 -13.59
N LYS A 62 -6.92 -11.82 -13.73
CA LYS A 62 -7.58 -12.09 -15.02
C LYS A 62 -7.22 -11.05 -16.07
N MET A 63 -7.24 -9.78 -15.69
CA MET A 63 -6.86 -8.67 -16.56
C MET A 63 -5.39 -8.69 -16.94
N SER A 64 -4.49 -8.98 -15.99
CA SER A 64 -3.05 -9.05 -16.24
C SER A 64 -2.64 -10.23 -17.12
N ASN A 65 -3.34 -11.37 -17.00
CA ASN A 65 -3.09 -12.54 -17.82
C ASN A 65 -3.48 -12.31 -19.29
N GLU A 66 -4.57 -11.58 -19.52
CA GLU A 66 -5.02 -11.25 -20.88
C GLU A 66 -4.24 -10.06 -21.47
N TYR A 67 -3.98 -9.03 -20.66
CA TYR A 67 -3.37 -7.76 -21.09
C TYR A 67 -2.14 -7.38 -20.24
N PRO A 68 -1.05 -8.18 -20.28
CA PRO A 68 0.18 -7.84 -19.55
C PRO A 68 0.79 -6.56 -20.11
N SER A 69 1.03 -5.56 -19.25
CA SER A 69 1.45 -4.22 -19.70
C SER A 69 2.31 -3.49 -18.66
N ALA A 70 3.09 -2.52 -19.12
CA ALA A 70 3.95 -1.64 -18.32
C ALA A 70 3.21 -0.44 -17.73
N GLY A 71 2.20 -0.70 -16.91
CA GLY A 71 1.29 0.31 -16.33
C GLY A 71 -0.07 -0.27 -15.91
N GLY A 72 -0.24 -1.59 -16.06
CA GLY A 72 -1.27 -2.41 -15.41
C GLY A 72 -2.66 -1.83 -15.49
N ILE A 73 -3.04 -1.13 -14.43
CA ILE A 73 -4.37 -0.56 -14.20
C ILE A 73 -4.78 0.42 -15.30
N ALA A 74 -3.85 1.24 -15.80
CA ALA A 74 -4.10 2.14 -16.91
C ALA A 74 -4.61 1.37 -18.16
N MET A 75 -3.97 0.24 -18.47
CA MET A 75 -4.40 -0.63 -19.56
C MET A 75 -5.75 -1.28 -19.26
N PHE A 76 -6.01 -1.66 -18.00
CA PHE A 76 -7.26 -2.33 -17.63
C PHE A 76 -8.46 -1.42 -17.85
N LEU A 77 -8.35 -0.16 -17.41
CA LEU A 77 -9.39 0.84 -17.59
C LEU A 77 -9.60 1.18 -19.06
N VAL A 78 -8.53 1.31 -19.86
CA VAL A 78 -8.65 1.50 -21.32
C VAL A 78 -9.36 0.34 -22.00
N LYS A 79 -9.06 -0.90 -21.59
CA LYS A 79 -9.75 -2.07 -22.15
C LYS A 79 -11.21 -2.15 -21.74
N ALA A 80 -11.55 -1.70 -20.53
CA ALA A 80 -12.90 -1.76 -20.01
C ALA A 80 -13.80 -0.63 -20.54
N TYR A 81 -13.29 0.60 -20.62
CA TYR A 81 -14.08 1.80 -20.87
C TYR A 81 -13.65 2.58 -22.13
N GLY A 82 -12.60 2.16 -22.82
CA GLY A 82 -12.01 2.91 -23.93
C GLY A 82 -11.19 4.11 -23.45
N LYS A 83 -10.82 5.00 -24.38
CA LYS A 83 -10.16 6.26 -24.04
C LYS A 83 -11.23 7.32 -23.78
N GLY A 84 -11.13 8.00 -22.64
CA GLY A 84 -12.05 9.04 -22.25
C GLY A 84 -11.86 9.42 -20.79
N THR A 85 -12.64 10.40 -20.33
CA THR A 85 -12.50 10.99 -19.01
C THR A 85 -12.64 9.98 -17.88
N LEU A 86 -13.60 9.05 -17.94
CA LEU A 86 -13.75 8.03 -16.89
C LEU A 86 -12.47 7.18 -16.71
N THR A 87 -11.83 6.81 -17.83
CA THR A 87 -10.58 6.03 -17.82
C THR A 87 -9.43 6.84 -17.24
N ALA A 88 -9.29 8.11 -17.66
CA ALA A 88 -8.25 9.01 -17.18
C ALA A 88 -8.41 9.28 -15.67
N SER A 89 -9.62 9.69 -15.26
CA SER A 89 -9.95 9.96 -13.86
C SER A 89 -9.75 8.75 -12.96
N ALA A 90 -10.24 7.57 -13.36
CA ALA A 90 -10.06 6.35 -12.56
C ALA A 90 -8.59 5.95 -12.45
N ALA A 91 -7.81 6.10 -13.52
CA ALA A 91 -6.38 5.83 -13.47
C ALA A 91 -5.64 6.86 -12.60
N MET A 92 -6.07 8.12 -12.61
CA MET A 92 -5.53 9.17 -11.75
C MET A 92 -5.89 8.97 -10.27
N LEU A 93 -7.08 8.46 -9.94
CA LEU A 93 -7.42 8.03 -8.57
C LEU A 93 -6.43 7.00 -8.04
N MET A 94 -6.08 6.01 -8.87
CA MET A 94 -5.06 5.02 -8.51
C MET A 94 -3.68 5.68 -8.37
N ALA A 95 -3.27 6.50 -9.33
CA ALA A 95 -1.96 7.15 -9.30
C ALA A 95 -1.80 8.01 -8.04
N VAL A 96 -2.78 8.87 -7.73
CA VAL A 96 -2.78 9.71 -6.52
C VAL A 96 -2.82 8.84 -5.26
N SER A 97 -3.62 7.79 -5.21
CA SER A 97 -3.63 6.85 -4.08
C SER A 97 -2.27 6.17 -3.87
N MET A 98 -1.54 5.84 -4.94
CA MET A 98 -0.18 5.29 -4.83
C MET A 98 0.85 6.35 -4.37
N VAL A 99 0.71 7.60 -4.80
CA VAL A 99 1.55 8.72 -4.32
C VAL A 99 1.31 9.00 -2.84
N ILE A 100 0.04 8.99 -2.41
CA ILE A 100 -0.33 9.08 -0.99
C ILE A 100 0.34 7.96 -0.20
N ASN A 101 0.33 6.72 -0.70
CA ASN A 101 1.03 5.63 -0.04
C ASN A 101 2.56 5.86 0.07
N GLN A 102 3.19 6.53 -0.89
CA GLN A 102 4.61 6.90 -0.78
C GLN A 102 4.84 7.91 0.36
N SER A 103 3.95 8.88 0.51
CA SER A 103 4.01 9.83 1.63
C SER A 103 3.78 9.14 2.98
N LEU A 104 2.90 8.11 3.03
CA LEU A 104 2.69 7.29 4.22
C LEU A 104 3.98 6.59 4.62
N VAL A 105 4.59 5.84 3.68
CA VAL A 105 5.84 5.11 3.91
C VAL A 105 6.98 6.06 4.32
N ALA A 106 7.03 7.26 3.73
CA ALA A 106 8.03 8.27 4.05
C ALA A 106 7.89 8.78 5.49
N ARG A 107 6.67 9.04 5.93
CA ARG A 107 6.42 9.39 7.33
C ARG A 107 6.68 8.23 8.28
N THR A 108 6.33 6.99 7.90
CA THR A 108 6.69 5.79 8.67
C THR A 108 8.19 5.70 8.92
N PHE A 109 9.00 5.95 7.88
CA PHE A 109 10.46 6.01 8.03
C PHE A 109 10.88 7.04 9.07
N GLY A 110 10.34 8.26 9.00
CA GLY A 110 10.60 9.31 9.98
C GLY A 110 10.23 8.89 11.41
N THR A 111 8.99 8.41 11.60
CA THR A 111 8.50 7.98 12.92
C THR A 111 9.37 6.89 13.52
N TYR A 112 9.69 5.82 12.77
CA TYR A 112 10.54 4.74 13.29
C TYR A 112 11.98 5.21 13.54
N THR A 113 12.54 6.06 12.68
CA THR A 113 13.92 6.54 12.86
C THR A 113 14.07 7.35 14.15
N LEU A 114 13.06 8.14 14.52
CA LEU A 114 13.09 8.93 15.75
C LEU A 114 13.07 8.06 17.02
N GLN A 115 12.54 6.84 16.94
CA GLN A 115 12.54 5.90 18.07
C GLN A 115 13.95 5.46 18.47
N ILE A 116 14.96 5.54 17.59
CA ILE A 116 16.37 5.30 17.94
C ILE A 116 16.85 6.29 19.00
N PHE A 117 16.32 7.52 18.94
CA PHE A 117 16.69 8.63 19.81
C PHE A 117 15.72 8.81 20.99
N ASN A 118 14.73 7.92 21.15
CA ASN A 118 13.61 8.05 22.08
C ASN A 118 12.91 9.43 21.97
N ILE A 119 12.70 9.89 20.74
CA ILE A 119 11.96 11.11 20.46
C ILE A 119 10.55 10.69 20.04
N ASP A 120 9.58 10.84 20.96
CA ASP A 120 8.21 10.35 20.76
C ASP A 120 7.44 11.20 19.73
N ASP A 121 7.62 12.53 19.74
CA ASP A 121 7.06 13.40 18.72
C ASP A 121 7.80 14.75 18.64
N SER A 122 8.46 15.00 17.51
CA SER A 122 9.11 16.28 17.24
C SER A 122 8.48 17.02 16.07
N GLY A 123 7.22 16.70 15.74
CA GLY A 123 6.31 17.42 14.84
C GLY A 123 6.84 17.61 13.40
N TYR A 124 7.87 18.42 13.24
CA TYR A 124 8.54 18.73 11.98
C TYR A 124 9.63 17.70 11.59
N LEU A 125 10.26 16.98 12.53
CA LEU A 125 11.34 16.04 12.17
C LEU A 125 10.82 14.82 11.39
N VAL A 126 9.60 14.33 11.68
CA VAL A 126 9.01 13.22 10.92
C VAL A 126 8.85 13.58 9.44
N PRO A 127 8.22 14.72 9.06
CA PRO A 127 8.23 15.21 7.69
C PRO A 127 9.62 15.43 7.10
N VAL A 128 10.57 16.02 7.85
CA VAL A 128 11.93 16.28 7.34
C VAL A 128 12.63 14.98 6.95
N LEU A 129 12.59 13.96 7.82
CA LEU A 129 13.15 12.64 7.54
C LEU A 129 12.41 11.96 6.37
N GLY A 130 11.09 12.05 6.32
CA GLY A 130 10.30 11.54 5.20
C GLY A 130 10.66 12.18 3.86
N VAL A 131 10.82 13.51 3.83
CA VAL A 131 11.26 14.26 2.64
C VAL A 131 12.67 13.84 2.23
N SER A 132 13.58 13.67 3.18
CA SER A 132 14.93 13.18 2.89
C SER A 132 14.92 11.81 2.21
N LEU A 133 14.04 10.90 2.66
CA LEU A 133 13.88 9.58 2.05
C LEU A 133 13.27 9.66 0.65
N LEU A 134 12.28 10.53 0.42
CA LEU A 134 11.69 10.74 -0.91
C LEU A 134 12.70 11.29 -1.91
N ILE A 135 13.56 12.23 -1.48
CA ILE A 135 14.66 12.75 -2.30
C ILE A 135 15.69 11.64 -2.58
N PHE A 136 16.03 10.83 -1.57
CA PHE A 136 16.92 9.68 -1.78
C PHE A 136 16.34 8.70 -2.81
N ALA A 137 15.07 8.33 -2.66
CA ALA A 137 14.39 7.43 -3.59
C ALA A 137 14.31 8.01 -5.02
N PHE A 138 14.13 9.32 -5.16
CA PHE A 138 14.20 10.04 -6.43
C PHE A 138 15.56 9.87 -7.11
N LEU A 139 16.64 10.13 -6.38
CA LEU A 139 18.02 10.01 -6.89
C LEU A 139 18.35 8.58 -7.32
N VAL A 140 17.94 7.59 -6.52
CA VAL A 140 18.12 6.17 -6.85
C VAL A 140 17.36 5.80 -8.12
N ASN A 141 16.10 6.23 -8.26
CA ASN A 141 15.30 5.90 -9.43
C ASN A 141 15.79 6.59 -10.73
N ILE A 142 16.34 7.80 -10.65
CA ILE A 142 16.93 8.47 -11.83
C ILE A 142 18.21 7.81 -12.29
N SER A 143 18.98 7.23 -11.36
CA SER A 143 20.25 6.54 -11.64
C SER A 143 20.08 5.27 -12.49
N GLY A 144 18.83 4.81 -12.72
CA GLY A 144 18.49 3.88 -13.80
C GLY A 144 19.10 2.48 -13.68
N ASN A 145 19.53 2.08 -12.49
CA ASN A 145 20.37 0.90 -12.32
C ASN A 145 19.52 -0.39 -12.24
N SER A 146 19.87 -1.42 -13.01
CA SER A 146 19.29 -2.78 -12.90
C SER A 146 19.40 -3.35 -11.48
N PHE A 147 20.33 -2.80 -10.69
CA PHE A 147 20.48 -3.00 -9.26
C PHE A 147 19.16 -2.86 -8.48
N ILE A 148 18.24 -1.97 -8.87
CA ILE A 148 17.00 -1.72 -8.11
C ILE A 148 16.16 -3.01 -7.95
N GLN A 149 16.06 -3.84 -8.99
CA GLN A 149 15.27 -5.07 -8.95
C GLN A 149 15.89 -6.11 -8.01
N THR A 150 17.19 -6.39 -8.19
CA THR A 150 17.92 -7.35 -7.35
C THR A 150 17.99 -6.89 -5.89
N PHE A 151 18.25 -5.60 -5.68
CA PHE A 151 18.25 -4.99 -4.35
C PHE A 151 16.89 -5.14 -3.67
N THR A 152 15.80 -4.80 -4.36
CA THR A 152 14.45 -4.90 -3.78
C THR A 152 14.09 -6.33 -3.42
N SER A 153 14.46 -7.32 -4.24
CA SER A 153 14.21 -8.73 -3.93
C SER A 153 14.98 -9.23 -2.71
N ILE A 154 16.28 -8.92 -2.62
CA ILE A 154 17.11 -9.33 -1.48
C ILE A 154 16.61 -8.66 -0.19
N VAL A 155 16.39 -7.35 -0.25
CA VAL A 155 15.88 -6.58 0.90
C VAL A 155 14.51 -7.08 1.34
N SER A 156 13.64 -7.43 0.39
CA SER A 156 12.32 -7.98 0.72
C SER A 156 12.41 -9.31 1.47
N LEU A 157 13.34 -10.17 1.07
CA LEU A 157 13.58 -11.43 1.79
C LEU A 157 14.12 -11.17 3.20
N LEU A 158 15.08 -10.26 3.36
CA LEU A 158 15.66 -9.88 4.66
C LEU A 158 14.60 -9.33 5.62
N LYS A 159 13.73 -8.43 5.18
CA LYS A 159 12.68 -7.88 6.05
C LYS A 159 11.59 -8.89 6.40
N ILE A 160 11.24 -9.80 5.49
CA ILE A 160 10.32 -10.91 5.79
C ILE A 160 10.93 -11.79 6.88
N LEU A 161 12.20 -12.20 6.72
CA LEU A 161 12.89 -13.00 7.73
C LEU A 161 12.98 -12.25 9.07
N GLY A 162 13.36 -10.98 9.05
CA GLY A 162 13.45 -10.15 10.25
C GLY A 162 12.12 -10.06 11.00
N LEU A 163 11.00 -9.85 10.29
CA LEU A 163 9.67 -9.82 10.89
C LEU A 163 9.21 -11.17 11.41
N VAL A 164 9.56 -12.27 10.73
CA VAL A 164 9.27 -13.62 11.23
C VAL A 164 10.08 -13.90 12.50
N ILE A 165 11.36 -13.51 12.56
CA ILE A 165 12.20 -13.64 13.75
C ILE A 165 11.60 -12.83 14.91
N PHE A 166 11.25 -11.56 14.65
CA PHE A 166 10.57 -10.70 15.63
C PHE A 166 9.28 -11.34 16.15
N ALA A 167 8.40 -11.78 15.25
CA ALA A 167 7.11 -12.35 15.62
C ALA A 167 7.23 -13.67 16.38
N MET A 168 8.08 -14.59 15.91
CA MET A 168 8.29 -15.88 16.57
C MET A 168 8.95 -15.71 17.94
N GLY A 169 9.91 -14.80 18.07
CA GLY A 169 10.49 -14.48 19.37
C GLY A 169 9.48 -13.85 20.32
N GLY A 170 8.62 -12.94 19.84
CA GLY A 170 7.61 -12.28 20.67
C GLY A 170 6.56 -13.28 21.15
N LEU A 171 6.12 -14.19 20.26
CA LEU A 171 5.23 -15.28 20.65
C LEU A 171 5.90 -16.24 21.63
N TRP A 172 7.18 -16.56 21.45
CA TRP A 172 7.92 -17.40 22.39
C TRP A 172 8.02 -16.79 23.79
N VAL A 173 8.31 -15.48 23.88
CA VAL A 173 8.34 -14.75 25.16
C VAL A 173 6.96 -14.74 25.82
N ALA A 174 5.90 -14.61 25.03
CA ALA A 174 4.52 -14.74 25.51
C ALA A 174 4.08 -16.20 25.78
N GLY A 175 4.99 -17.19 25.75
CA GLY A 175 4.68 -18.59 26.00
C GLY A 175 3.82 -19.26 24.93
N PHE A 176 3.85 -18.74 23.70
CA PHE A 176 2.92 -19.07 22.60
C PHE A 176 1.44 -18.90 22.98
N SER A 177 1.16 -17.99 23.92
CA SER A 177 -0.21 -17.58 24.20
C SER A 177 -0.72 -16.73 23.03
N PHE A 178 -1.79 -17.22 22.40
CA PHE A 178 -2.57 -16.44 21.43
C PHE A 178 -3.69 -15.66 22.12
N THR A 179 -3.48 -15.30 23.40
CA THR A 179 -4.41 -14.50 24.17
C THR A 179 -4.49 -13.10 23.56
N PRO A 180 -5.70 -12.60 23.24
CA PRO A 180 -5.87 -11.24 22.77
C PRO A 180 -5.26 -10.24 23.76
N ALA A 181 -4.81 -9.10 23.25
CA ALA A 181 -4.28 -8.02 24.09
C ALA A 181 -5.27 -7.71 25.21
N GLU A 182 -4.77 -7.51 26.43
CA GLU A 182 -5.64 -7.13 27.55
C GLU A 182 -6.35 -5.82 27.20
N GLY A 183 -7.67 -5.90 27.10
CA GLY A 183 -8.54 -4.73 27.04
C GLY A 183 -8.74 -4.24 28.45
N GLY A 184 -7.96 -3.24 28.88
CA GLY A 184 -8.22 -2.58 30.17
C GLY A 184 -9.63 -1.97 30.20
N ASN A 185 -10.16 -1.68 31.39
CA ASN A 185 -11.49 -1.08 31.63
C ASN A 185 -11.73 0.26 30.89
N SER A 186 -10.69 0.84 30.29
CA SER A 186 -10.68 2.09 29.51
C SER A 186 -10.49 1.87 28.00
N SER A 187 -10.48 0.63 27.51
CA SER A 187 -10.36 0.32 26.08
C SER A 187 -11.66 0.67 25.35
N PRO A 188 -11.63 1.38 24.21
CA PRO A 188 -12.84 1.67 23.45
C PRO A 188 -13.51 0.38 22.97
N ASP A 189 -14.81 0.24 23.21
CA ASP A 189 -15.58 -0.84 22.61
C ASP A 189 -15.57 -0.68 21.07
N SER A 190 -15.03 -1.68 20.38
CA SER A 190 -15.02 -1.69 18.91
C SER A 190 -16.42 -2.01 18.39
N THR A 191 -17.07 -1.05 17.73
CA THR A 191 -18.33 -1.32 17.03
C THR A 191 -18.09 -2.15 15.77
N VAL A 192 -19.11 -2.90 15.31
CA VAL A 192 -19.05 -3.64 14.03
C VAL A 192 -18.67 -2.70 12.88
N THR A 193 -19.19 -1.47 12.88
CA THR A 193 -18.86 -0.46 11.87
C THR A 193 -17.38 -0.06 11.91
N SER A 194 -16.80 0.13 13.10
CA SER A 194 -15.37 0.42 13.27
C SER A 194 -14.49 -0.76 12.83
N MET A 195 -14.91 -1.99 13.11
CA MET A 195 -14.21 -3.19 12.63
C MET A 195 -14.24 -3.29 11.10
N VAL A 196 -15.39 -3.05 10.46
CA VAL A 196 -15.50 -3.03 8.99
C VAL A 196 -14.66 -1.89 8.40
N ALA A 197 -14.62 -0.73 9.05
CA ALA A 197 -13.75 0.38 8.67
C ALA A 197 -12.25 0.01 8.79
N ALA A 198 -11.84 -0.76 9.79
CA ALA A 198 -10.47 -1.25 9.92
C ALA A 198 -10.03 -2.09 8.70
N ILE A 199 -10.96 -2.80 8.05
CA ILE A 199 -10.69 -3.58 6.84
C ILE A 199 -10.20 -2.67 5.70
N ALA A 200 -10.63 -1.41 5.62
CA ALA A 200 -10.13 -0.48 4.60
C ALA A 200 -8.62 -0.24 4.73
N LEU A 201 -8.11 -0.13 5.97
CA LEU A 201 -6.69 0.04 6.26
C LEU A 201 -5.90 -1.26 6.03
N THR A 202 -6.49 -2.42 6.34
CA THR A 202 -5.83 -3.70 6.03
C THR A 202 -5.77 -3.96 4.52
N ILE A 203 -6.82 -3.63 3.76
CA ILE A 203 -6.79 -3.67 2.27
C ILE A 203 -5.68 -2.75 1.74
N LEU A 204 -5.54 -1.54 2.28
CA LEU A 204 -4.45 -0.64 1.92
C LEU A 204 -3.07 -1.29 2.15
N SER A 205 -2.92 -2.07 3.24
CA SER A 205 -1.70 -2.83 3.55
C SER A 205 -1.39 -3.94 2.54
N PHE A 206 -2.41 -4.50 1.88
CA PHE A 206 -2.25 -5.57 0.89
C PHE A 206 -2.17 -5.06 -0.56
N LYS A 207 -2.61 -3.83 -0.84
CA LYS A 207 -2.67 -3.22 -2.18
C LYS A 207 -1.37 -3.28 -2.98
N GLY A 208 -0.21 -3.41 -2.34
CA GLY A 208 1.10 -3.40 -2.99
C GLY A 208 1.27 -4.43 -4.13
N PHE A 209 0.42 -5.47 -4.21
CA PHE A 209 0.37 -6.39 -5.35
C PHE A 209 0.13 -5.68 -6.70
N THR A 210 -0.52 -4.51 -6.71
CA THR A 210 -0.74 -3.69 -7.91
C THR A 210 0.56 -3.18 -8.54
N THR A 211 1.65 -3.12 -7.78
CA THR A 211 2.99 -2.83 -8.33
C THR A 211 3.44 -3.91 -9.32
N ILE A 212 3.03 -5.17 -9.10
CA ILE A 212 3.31 -6.29 -9.99
C ILE A 212 2.58 -6.10 -11.32
N THR A 213 1.31 -5.66 -11.28
CA THR A 213 0.51 -5.45 -12.49
C THR A 213 1.08 -4.33 -13.37
N ASN A 214 1.69 -3.32 -12.76
CA ASN A 214 2.38 -2.23 -13.46
C ASN A 214 3.68 -2.66 -14.15
N SER A 215 4.23 -3.83 -13.79
CA SER A 215 5.43 -4.42 -14.42
C SER A 215 5.10 -5.68 -15.25
N GLY A 216 3.82 -5.86 -15.61
CA GLY A 216 3.33 -7.11 -16.21
C GLY A 216 4.04 -7.53 -17.50
N SER A 217 4.44 -6.58 -18.35
CA SER A 217 5.13 -6.88 -19.63
C SER A 217 6.61 -7.27 -19.50
N GLU A 218 7.23 -7.03 -18.36
CA GLU A 218 8.63 -7.41 -18.10
C GLU A 218 8.78 -8.76 -17.42
N ILE A 219 7.70 -9.25 -16.81
CA ILE A 219 7.70 -10.52 -16.09
C ILE A 219 7.92 -11.66 -17.09
N VAL A 220 8.92 -12.50 -16.79
CA VAL A 220 9.17 -13.74 -17.55
C VAL A 220 7.90 -14.59 -17.52
N ASN A 221 7.42 -15.05 -18.69
CA ASN A 221 6.20 -15.86 -18.82
C ASN A 221 4.97 -15.23 -18.11
N PRO A 222 4.55 -14.02 -18.52
CA PRO A 222 3.65 -13.17 -17.74
C PRO A 222 2.28 -13.83 -17.47
N LYS A 223 1.73 -14.57 -18.44
CA LYS A 223 0.46 -15.31 -18.30
C LYS A 223 0.40 -16.28 -17.12
N LYS A 224 1.55 -16.82 -16.69
CA LYS A 224 1.65 -17.74 -15.53
C LYS A 224 2.23 -17.03 -14.32
N ASN A 225 3.29 -16.26 -14.51
CA ASN A 225 4.07 -15.72 -13.40
C ASN A 225 3.45 -14.47 -12.77
N ILE A 226 2.62 -13.68 -13.47
CA ILE A 226 1.89 -12.58 -12.80
C ILE A 226 0.91 -13.14 -11.77
N THR A 227 0.14 -14.16 -12.15
CA THR A 227 -0.79 -14.84 -11.23
C THR A 227 -0.06 -15.37 -10.00
N ARG A 228 1.03 -16.12 -10.22
CA ARG A 228 1.85 -16.69 -9.13
C ARG A 228 2.45 -15.59 -8.23
N ALA A 229 2.95 -14.52 -8.82
CA ALA A 229 3.56 -13.41 -8.08
C ALA A 229 2.53 -12.70 -7.19
N ILE A 230 1.34 -12.38 -7.72
CA ILE A 230 0.27 -11.70 -6.97
C ILE A 230 -0.19 -12.59 -5.81
N VAL A 231 -0.55 -13.85 -6.09
CA VAL A 231 -1.06 -14.79 -5.07
C VAL A 231 0.00 -15.05 -3.99
N ALA A 232 1.25 -15.32 -4.39
CA ALA A 232 2.33 -15.55 -3.42
C ALA A 232 2.62 -14.30 -2.58
N SER A 233 2.60 -13.10 -3.18
CA SER A 233 2.85 -11.86 -2.43
C SER A 233 1.76 -11.57 -1.40
N ILE A 234 0.49 -11.76 -1.77
CA ILE A 234 -0.66 -11.63 -0.85
C ILE A 234 -0.54 -12.65 0.29
N PHE A 235 -0.29 -13.91 -0.05
CA PHE A 235 -0.20 -14.98 0.94
C PHE A 235 0.99 -14.80 1.91
N ILE A 236 2.18 -14.48 1.39
CA ILE A 236 3.36 -14.19 2.22
C ILE A 236 3.11 -13.00 3.14
N SER A 237 2.56 -11.90 2.60
CA SER A 237 2.27 -10.72 3.41
C SER A 237 1.22 -11.02 4.47
N LEU A 238 0.21 -11.83 4.14
CA LEU A 238 -0.81 -12.25 5.10
C LEU A 238 -0.16 -13.01 6.26
N LEU A 239 0.66 -14.03 5.98
CA LEU A 239 1.34 -14.77 7.04
C LEU A 239 2.21 -13.87 7.91
N VAL A 240 2.99 -12.97 7.30
CA VAL A 240 3.83 -12.02 8.05
C VAL A 240 2.97 -11.09 8.91
N TYR A 241 1.88 -10.54 8.37
CA TYR A 241 0.99 -9.64 9.09
C TYR A 241 0.27 -10.34 10.24
N LEU A 242 -0.16 -11.58 10.06
CA LEU A 242 -0.78 -12.35 11.14
C LEU A 242 0.20 -12.66 12.26
N LEU A 243 1.40 -13.16 11.91
CA LEU A 243 2.43 -13.45 12.90
C LEU A 243 2.80 -12.20 13.71
N THR A 244 3.04 -11.09 13.02
CA THR A 244 3.40 -9.82 13.67
C THR A 244 2.25 -9.22 14.47
N ALA A 245 1.02 -9.23 13.95
CA ALA A 245 -0.15 -8.72 14.67
C ALA A 245 -0.43 -9.51 15.95
N TRP A 246 -0.33 -10.84 15.91
CA TRP A 246 -0.45 -11.65 17.11
C TRP A 246 0.71 -11.45 18.07
N ALA A 247 1.95 -11.37 17.58
CA ALA A 247 3.09 -11.09 18.45
C ALA A 247 2.92 -9.74 19.18
N VAL A 248 2.45 -8.70 18.49
CA VAL A 248 2.14 -7.40 19.11
C VAL A 248 1.00 -7.55 20.12
N SER A 249 -0.09 -8.22 19.75
CA SER A 249 -1.23 -8.45 20.64
C SER A 249 -0.86 -9.20 21.91
N SER A 250 0.07 -10.15 21.85
CA SER A 250 0.47 -10.96 23.01
C SER A 250 1.50 -10.28 23.91
N ASN A 251 2.16 -9.21 23.45
CA ASN A 251 3.27 -8.57 24.19
C ASN A 251 2.96 -7.13 24.63
N LEU A 252 1.90 -6.50 24.12
CA LEU A 252 1.58 -5.11 24.43
C LEU A 252 0.07 -4.94 24.70
N PRO A 253 -0.33 -4.30 25.82
CA PRO A 253 -1.74 -3.98 26.08
C PRO A 253 -2.34 -3.10 24.97
N LEU A 254 -3.64 -3.24 24.72
CA LEU A 254 -4.31 -2.53 23.62
C LEU A 254 -4.17 -1.01 23.74
N THR A 255 -4.26 -0.46 24.95
CA THR A 255 -4.09 0.98 25.21
C THR A 255 -2.74 1.49 24.71
N ASN A 256 -1.66 0.74 24.97
CA ASN A 256 -0.31 1.12 24.57
C ASN A 256 -0.09 0.90 23.06
N ILE A 257 -0.75 -0.08 22.45
CA ILE A 257 -0.76 -0.24 20.99
C ILE A 257 -1.40 0.99 20.33
N ILE A 258 -2.53 1.46 20.87
CA ILE A 258 -3.26 2.63 20.37
C ILE A 258 -2.47 3.92 20.61
N GLU A 259 -1.80 4.05 21.76
CA GLU A 259 -0.97 5.20 22.09
C GLU A 259 0.27 5.29 21.19
N ALA A 260 1.01 4.20 21.03
CA ALA A 260 2.19 4.15 20.17
C ALA A 260 1.85 4.25 18.67
N LYS A 261 0.62 3.87 18.29
CA LYS A 261 0.01 4.00 16.96
C LYS A 261 0.96 3.75 15.79
N ASP A 262 1.64 4.79 15.33
CA ASP A 262 2.49 4.86 14.16
C ASP A 262 3.81 4.10 14.29
N TYR A 263 4.22 3.68 15.49
CA TYR A 263 5.41 2.84 15.74
C TYR A 263 5.13 1.62 16.64
N SER A 264 3.87 1.18 16.73
CA SER A 264 3.42 0.13 17.65
C SER A 264 4.20 -1.20 17.57
N LEU A 265 4.75 -1.58 16.41
CA LEU A 265 5.61 -2.77 16.31
C LEU A 265 6.93 -2.60 17.07
N ALA A 266 7.55 -1.42 17.00
CA ALA A 266 8.78 -1.13 17.74
C ALA A 266 8.50 -1.07 19.24
N GLU A 267 7.35 -0.53 19.63
CA GLU A 267 6.95 -0.47 21.03
C GLU A 267 6.69 -1.86 21.62
N ALA A 268 5.99 -2.73 20.87
CA ALA A 268 5.75 -4.11 21.28
C ALA A 268 7.03 -4.95 21.40
N ALA A 269 8.15 -4.50 20.82
CA ALA A 269 9.45 -5.13 20.97
C ALA A 269 10.09 -4.85 22.34
N ARG A 270 9.72 -3.75 23.03
CA ARG A 270 10.32 -3.39 24.33
C ARG A 270 9.97 -4.40 25.43
N PRO A 271 8.71 -4.80 25.65
CA PRO A 271 8.39 -5.81 26.67
C PRO A 271 8.98 -7.18 26.34
N ALA A 272 9.05 -7.53 25.05
CA ALA A 272 9.52 -8.84 24.61
C ALA A 272 11.06 -8.99 24.66
N PHE A 273 11.80 -7.95 24.27
CA PHE A 273 13.25 -8.05 24.02
C PHE A 273 14.07 -6.84 24.49
N GLY A 274 13.45 -5.90 25.22
CA GLY A 274 14.08 -4.66 25.66
C GLY A 274 14.53 -3.75 24.50
N ALA A 275 15.56 -2.94 24.75
CA ALA A 275 16.06 -1.95 23.79
C ALA A 275 16.60 -2.58 22.48
N TYR A 276 17.20 -3.77 22.56
CA TYR A 276 17.72 -4.47 21.39
C TYR A 276 16.60 -4.89 20.43
N GLY A 277 15.45 -5.32 20.94
CA GLY A 277 14.27 -5.61 20.13
C GLY A 277 13.75 -4.37 19.41
N LEU A 278 13.67 -3.26 20.12
CA LEU A 278 13.26 -1.98 19.52
C LEU A 278 14.20 -1.60 18.38
N TRP A 279 15.52 -1.58 18.62
CA TRP A 279 16.48 -1.20 17.57
C TRP A 279 16.45 -2.16 16.39
N PHE A 280 16.28 -3.46 16.64
CA PHE A 280 16.11 -4.45 15.59
C PHE A 280 14.87 -4.18 14.72
N THR A 281 13.72 -3.98 15.35
CA THR A 281 12.45 -3.70 14.66
C THR A 281 12.52 -2.37 13.89
N VAL A 282 13.13 -1.34 14.47
CA VAL A 282 13.36 -0.05 13.79
C VAL A 282 14.30 -0.21 12.58
N GLY A 283 15.39 -0.97 12.72
CA GLY A 283 16.30 -1.25 11.61
C GLY A 283 15.60 -1.94 10.44
N ILE A 284 14.74 -2.91 10.74
CA ILE A 284 13.91 -3.57 9.71
C ILE A 284 12.93 -2.58 9.09
N ALA A 285 12.26 -1.74 9.88
CA ALA A 285 11.32 -0.74 9.38
C ALA A 285 12.00 0.26 8.43
N ILE A 286 13.21 0.71 8.76
CA ILE A 286 14.03 1.59 7.92
C ILE A 286 14.34 0.92 6.57
N ILE A 287 14.82 -0.32 6.60
CA ILE A 287 15.13 -1.08 5.38
C ILE A 287 13.87 -1.34 4.54
N ALA A 288 12.75 -1.65 5.22
CA ALA A 288 11.45 -1.92 4.60
C ALA A 288 10.86 -0.67 3.92
N THR A 289 10.94 0.49 4.56
CA THR A 289 10.44 1.76 4.04
C THR A 289 11.30 2.26 2.87
N ILE A 290 12.64 2.19 2.97
CA ILE A 290 13.55 2.55 1.86
C ILE A 290 13.23 1.73 0.59
N SER A 291 13.21 0.40 0.73
CA SER A 291 12.91 -0.49 -0.41
C SER A 291 11.49 -0.30 -0.96
N GLY A 292 10.50 -0.11 -0.09
CA GLY A 292 9.11 0.12 -0.46
C GLY A 292 8.90 1.40 -1.27
N ILE A 293 9.49 2.52 -0.84
CA ILE A 293 9.39 3.80 -1.57
C ILE A 293 10.08 3.73 -2.92
N ILE A 294 11.30 3.17 -2.98
CA ILE A 294 12.02 3.03 -4.26
C ILE A 294 11.17 2.27 -5.27
N ALA A 295 10.58 1.13 -4.86
CA ALA A 295 9.72 0.33 -5.71
C ALA A 295 8.40 1.02 -6.09
N SER A 296 7.77 1.72 -5.14
CA SER A 296 6.49 2.41 -5.36
C SER A 296 6.65 3.62 -6.29
N VAL A 297 7.67 4.46 -6.09
CA VAL A 297 7.98 5.62 -6.95
C VAL A 297 8.25 5.16 -8.38
N PHE A 298 9.01 4.07 -8.53
CA PHE A 298 9.24 3.45 -9.82
C PHE A 298 7.91 3.04 -10.49
N ALA A 299 7.03 2.34 -9.76
CA ALA A 299 5.77 1.84 -10.29
C ALA A 299 4.82 2.96 -10.73
N VAL A 300 4.67 4.01 -9.92
CA VAL A 300 3.78 5.15 -10.24
C VAL A 300 4.30 5.94 -11.43
N SER A 301 5.61 6.22 -11.49
CA SER A 301 6.19 6.95 -12.62
C SER A 301 5.88 6.28 -13.97
N ARG A 302 5.84 4.94 -13.98
CA ARG A 302 5.53 4.14 -15.17
C ARG A 302 4.05 4.13 -15.51
N MET A 303 3.19 4.00 -14.51
CA MET A 303 1.75 4.10 -14.72
C MET A 303 1.39 5.46 -15.34
N LEU A 304 1.91 6.55 -14.78
CA LEU A 304 1.72 7.91 -15.30
C LEU A 304 2.33 8.09 -16.70
N ALA A 305 3.50 7.50 -16.97
CA ALA A 305 4.11 7.55 -18.30
C ALA A 305 3.27 6.80 -19.34
N MET A 306 2.67 5.67 -18.99
CA MET A 306 1.74 4.95 -19.87
C MET A 306 0.47 5.76 -20.15
N LEU A 307 -0.12 6.39 -19.13
CA LEU A 307 -1.29 7.26 -19.31
C LEU A 307 -0.98 8.43 -20.25
N THR A 308 0.21 9.01 -20.10
CA THR A 308 0.71 10.07 -20.99
C THR A 308 0.92 9.56 -22.42
N ASP A 309 1.59 8.41 -22.60
CA ASP A 309 1.81 7.78 -23.91
C ASP A 309 0.47 7.43 -24.60
N MET A 310 -0.57 7.09 -23.82
CA MET A 310 -1.92 6.83 -24.30
C MET A 310 -2.73 8.09 -24.64
N LYS A 311 -2.19 9.29 -24.36
CA LYS A 311 -2.87 10.59 -24.46
C LYS A 311 -4.12 10.67 -23.59
N LEU A 312 -4.07 10.10 -22.39
CA LEU A 312 -5.17 10.15 -21.43
C LEU A 312 -5.04 11.27 -20.42
N ILE A 313 -3.81 11.74 -20.15
CA ILE A 313 -3.55 12.83 -19.22
C ILE A 313 -2.66 13.87 -19.90
N PRO A 314 -2.83 15.17 -19.60
CA PRO A 314 -1.96 16.21 -20.13
C PRO A 314 -0.54 16.07 -19.56
N HIS A 315 0.46 16.29 -20.41
CA HIS A 315 1.86 16.27 -20.00
C HIS A 315 2.60 17.50 -20.53
N LYS A 316 3.21 18.26 -19.63
CA LYS A 316 4.17 19.32 -19.96
C LYS A 316 5.57 18.83 -19.61
N HIS A 317 6.57 19.17 -20.42
CA HIS A 317 7.95 18.75 -20.13
C HIS A 317 8.71 19.75 -19.24
N PHE A 318 8.22 20.98 -19.07
CA PHE A 318 8.85 22.06 -18.29
C PHE A 318 10.36 22.25 -18.56
N GLY A 319 10.78 22.10 -19.82
CA GLY A 319 12.20 22.19 -20.20
C GLY A 319 13.09 21.02 -19.76
N MET A 320 12.54 20.02 -19.06
CA MET A 320 13.33 18.90 -18.53
C MET A 320 13.84 17.97 -19.65
N PRO A 321 15.12 17.55 -19.59
CA PRO A 321 15.67 16.58 -20.52
C PRO A 321 15.31 15.14 -20.11
N GLY A 322 15.14 14.27 -21.09
CA GLY A 322 14.95 12.83 -20.87
C GLY A 322 13.56 12.32 -21.24
N ARG A 323 13.22 11.14 -20.71
CA ARG A 323 11.99 10.41 -21.08
C ARG A 323 10.81 10.89 -20.22
N ILE A 324 9.58 10.71 -20.74
CA ILE A 324 8.33 11.01 -20.02
C ILE A 324 8.33 10.41 -18.61
N GLN A 325 8.82 9.18 -18.43
CA GLN A 325 8.95 8.53 -17.12
C GLN A 325 9.77 9.34 -16.11
N ARG A 326 10.83 10.04 -16.54
CA ARG A 326 11.62 10.90 -15.63
C ARG A 326 10.81 12.12 -15.18
N HIS A 327 10.00 12.70 -16.07
CA HIS A 327 9.14 13.82 -15.71
C HIS A 327 8.02 13.40 -14.77
N THR A 328 7.37 12.27 -15.03
CA THR A 328 6.31 11.74 -14.16
C THR A 328 6.84 11.31 -12.80
N LEU A 329 8.09 10.86 -12.73
CA LEU A 329 8.81 10.60 -11.48
C LEU A 329 8.98 11.89 -10.65
N VAL A 330 9.32 13.03 -11.27
CA VAL A 330 9.37 14.34 -10.58
C VAL A 330 7.99 14.67 -10.01
N TYR A 331 6.91 14.57 -10.80
CA TYR A 331 5.55 14.86 -10.33
C TYR A 331 5.13 13.97 -9.16
N THR A 332 5.46 12.69 -9.25
CA THR A 332 5.21 11.68 -8.21
C THR A 332 5.86 12.10 -6.90
N VAL A 333 7.16 12.42 -6.93
CA VAL A 333 7.93 12.74 -5.72
C VAL A 333 7.54 14.10 -5.15
N VAL A 334 7.32 15.12 -5.97
CA VAL A 334 6.88 16.45 -5.50
C VAL A 334 5.53 16.35 -4.79
N LEU A 335 4.57 15.63 -5.39
CA LEU A 335 3.27 15.44 -4.77
C LEU A 335 3.37 14.61 -3.48
N ALA A 336 4.21 13.56 -3.45
CA ALA A 336 4.46 12.79 -2.23
C ALA A 336 5.08 13.65 -1.11
N ILE A 337 6.01 14.55 -1.45
CA ILE A 337 6.63 15.50 -0.49
C ILE A 337 5.59 16.43 0.09
N ILE A 338 4.75 17.04 -0.74
CA ILE A 338 3.67 17.94 -0.28
C ILE A 338 2.75 17.21 0.70
N LEU A 339 2.33 15.99 0.35
CA LEU A 339 1.44 15.19 1.19
C LEU A 339 2.11 14.79 2.51
N ALA A 340 3.40 14.44 2.50
CA ALA A 340 4.15 14.07 3.70
C ALA A 340 4.32 15.25 4.68
N ILE A 341 4.38 16.49 4.15
CA ILE A 341 4.46 17.71 4.95
C ILE A 341 3.10 18.10 5.53
N VAL A 342 2.04 18.03 4.71
CA VAL A 342 0.73 18.61 5.05
C VAL A 342 -0.14 17.70 5.91
N PHE A 343 -0.06 16.37 5.73
CA PHE A 343 -0.96 15.41 6.37
C PHE A 343 -0.24 14.46 7.32
N ASP A 344 -0.88 14.11 8.43
CA ASP A 344 -0.45 13.01 9.33
C ASP A 344 -0.67 11.62 8.72
N LEU A 345 -0.06 10.59 9.32
CA LEU A 345 -0.14 9.21 8.80
C LEU A 345 -1.59 8.70 8.73
N SER A 346 -2.43 9.04 9.69
CA SER A 346 -3.82 8.57 9.76
C SER A 346 -4.66 9.15 8.63
N ARG A 347 -4.52 10.45 8.36
CA ARG A 347 -5.19 11.14 7.25
C ARG A 347 -4.67 10.67 5.90
N ILE A 348 -3.35 10.55 5.74
CA ILE A 348 -2.73 9.99 4.53
C ILE A 348 -3.30 8.59 4.24
N ALA A 349 -3.26 7.68 5.22
CA ALA A 349 -3.78 6.33 5.05
C ALA A 349 -5.26 6.33 4.66
N SER A 350 -6.07 7.16 5.32
CA SER A 350 -7.52 7.19 5.10
C SER A 350 -7.89 7.72 3.73
N VAL A 351 -7.30 8.84 3.28
CA VAL A 351 -7.53 9.37 1.92
C VAL A 351 -7.04 8.36 0.88
N GLY A 352 -5.88 7.73 1.11
CA GLY A 352 -5.32 6.71 0.25
C GLY A 352 -6.25 5.50 0.06
N ALA A 353 -6.84 5.00 1.14
CA ALA A 353 -7.80 3.90 1.14
C ALA A 353 -9.09 4.26 0.38
N ILE A 354 -9.66 5.45 0.61
CA ILE A 354 -10.87 5.91 -0.07
C ILE A 354 -10.65 5.99 -1.59
N LEU A 355 -9.59 6.67 -2.03
CA LEU A 355 -9.30 6.81 -3.47
C LEU A 355 -9.01 5.44 -4.12
N TYR A 356 -8.37 4.53 -3.37
CA TYR A 356 -8.15 3.17 -3.86
C TYR A 356 -9.45 2.39 -4.03
N LEU A 357 -10.31 2.34 -3.01
CA LEU A 357 -11.56 1.59 -3.05
C LEU A 357 -12.50 2.11 -4.14
N VAL A 358 -12.62 3.44 -4.30
CA VAL A 358 -13.40 4.02 -5.41
C VAL A 358 -12.87 3.56 -6.77
N MET A 359 -11.54 3.58 -6.95
CA MET A 359 -10.93 3.09 -8.19
C MET A 359 -11.13 1.59 -8.38
N ASP A 360 -11.00 0.79 -7.32
CA ASP A 360 -11.14 -0.66 -7.36
C ASP A 360 -12.56 -1.07 -7.78
N MET A 361 -13.56 -0.38 -7.24
CA MET A 361 -14.96 -0.51 -7.66
C MET A 361 -15.15 -0.22 -9.16
N ILE A 362 -14.50 0.83 -9.70
CA ILE A 362 -14.56 1.14 -11.14
C ILE A 362 -13.92 0.02 -11.97
N VAL A 363 -12.80 -0.56 -11.50
CA VAL A 363 -12.15 -1.70 -12.17
C VAL A 363 -13.07 -2.92 -12.15
N HIS A 364 -13.62 -3.29 -10.99
CA HIS A 364 -14.50 -4.45 -10.84
C HIS A 364 -15.78 -4.32 -11.67
N TRP A 365 -16.40 -3.14 -11.66
CA TRP A 365 -17.55 -2.85 -12.51
C TRP A 365 -17.19 -2.96 -14.01
N GLY A 366 -16.03 -2.43 -14.40
CA GLY A 366 -15.56 -2.49 -15.78
C GLY A 366 -15.29 -3.91 -16.25
N VAL A 367 -14.70 -4.73 -15.38
CA VAL A 367 -14.50 -6.16 -15.63
C VAL A 367 -15.83 -6.87 -15.76
N PHE A 368 -16.75 -6.68 -14.80
CA PHE A 368 -18.05 -7.34 -14.79
C PHE A 368 -18.89 -7.00 -16.03
N LYS A 369 -19.01 -5.70 -16.35
CA LYS A 369 -19.89 -5.20 -17.40
C LYS A 369 -19.31 -5.36 -18.80
N HIS A 370 -18.02 -5.07 -18.99
CA HIS A 370 -17.44 -4.91 -20.34
C HIS A 370 -16.48 -6.03 -20.75
N LEU A 371 -15.83 -6.71 -19.79
CA LEU A 371 -14.73 -7.64 -20.12
C LEU A 371 -14.92 -9.08 -19.68
N ARG A 372 -15.93 -9.36 -18.84
CA ARG A 372 -16.16 -10.66 -18.21
C ARG A 372 -16.11 -11.83 -19.19
N ASN A 373 -16.87 -11.72 -20.27
CA ASN A 373 -17.00 -12.79 -21.27
C ASN A 373 -15.69 -12.98 -22.05
N LYS A 374 -14.96 -11.89 -22.30
CA LYS A 374 -13.69 -11.91 -23.04
C LYS A 374 -12.56 -12.56 -22.25
N ILE A 375 -12.45 -12.24 -20.96
CA ILE A 375 -11.39 -12.76 -20.08
C ILE A 375 -11.81 -14.01 -19.30
N LYS A 376 -13.03 -14.51 -19.53
CA LYS A 376 -13.64 -15.65 -18.82
C LYS A 376 -13.54 -15.46 -17.30
N ALA A 377 -13.94 -14.29 -16.81
CA ALA A 377 -14.03 -13.99 -15.39
C ALA A 377 -15.34 -14.53 -14.80
N ASN A 378 -15.28 -15.08 -13.59
CA ASN A 378 -16.45 -15.55 -12.86
C ASN A 378 -17.22 -14.34 -12.29
N SER A 379 -18.50 -14.21 -12.65
CA SER A 379 -19.38 -13.14 -12.19
C SER A 379 -19.47 -13.04 -10.67
N GLY A 380 -19.59 -14.18 -9.99
CA GLY A 380 -19.79 -14.24 -8.54
C GLY A 380 -18.59 -13.63 -7.82
N ILE A 381 -17.37 -14.04 -8.18
CA ILE A 381 -16.14 -13.53 -7.55
C ILE A 381 -15.99 -12.01 -7.75
N VAL A 382 -16.24 -11.52 -8.97
CA VAL A 382 -16.12 -10.08 -9.28
C VAL A 382 -17.20 -9.25 -8.57
N LEU A 383 -18.44 -9.74 -8.51
CA LEU A 383 -19.52 -9.06 -7.79
C LEU A 383 -19.30 -9.08 -6.28
N THR A 384 -18.79 -10.18 -5.72
CA THR A 384 -18.42 -10.26 -4.30
C THR A 384 -17.34 -9.24 -3.95
N ALA A 385 -16.30 -9.10 -4.79
CA ALA A 385 -15.28 -8.07 -4.60
C ALA A 385 -15.89 -6.66 -4.58
N LEU A 386 -16.75 -6.35 -5.56
CA LEU A 386 -17.44 -5.06 -5.65
C LEU A 386 -18.34 -4.79 -4.43
N ILE A 387 -19.06 -5.79 -3.94
CA ILE A 387 -19.91 -5.66 -2.74
C ILE A 387 -19.06 -5.39 -1.50
N PHE A 388 -17.94 -6.10 -1.33
CA PHE A 388 -17.03 -5.84 -0.22
C PHE A 388 -16.48 -4.42 -0.26
N ASP A 389 -16.02 -3.94 -1.43
CA ASP A 389 -15.53 -2.57 -1.56
C ASP A 389 -16.60 -1.54 -1.19
N ILE A 390 -17.86 -1.74 -1.63
CA ILE A 390 -18.97 -0.85 -1.28
C ILE A 390 -19.21 -0.82 0.23
N LEU A 391 -19.35 -2.00 0.87
CA LEU A 391 -19.64 -2.09 2.29
C LEU A 391 -18.52 -1.49 3.15
N ILE A 392 -17.27 -1.78 2.78
CA ILE A 392 -16.08 -1.28 3.48
C ILE A 392 -15.93 0.22 3.30
N LEU A 393 -16.11 0.72 2.07
CA LEU A 393 -16.03 2.15 1.79
C LEU A 393 -17.11 2.93 2.55
N LEU A 394 -18.36 2.44 2.57
CA LEU A 394 -19.45 3.08 3.30
C LEU A 394 -19.19 3.12 4.81
N ALA A 395 -18.77 1.99 5.40
CA ALA A 395 -18.42 1.93 6.81
C ALA A 395 -17.24 2.85 7.15
N PHE A 396 -16.21 2.86 6.30
CA PHE A 396 -15.02 3.69 6.50
C PHE A 396 -15.33 5.18 6.38
N ILE A 397 -16.12 5.60 5.38
CA ILE A 397 -16.59 6.97 5.25
C ILE A 397 -17.43 7.35 6.45
N TRP A 398 -18.34 6.49 6.92
CA TRP A 398 -19.16 6.76 8.10
C TRP A 398 -18.31 7.03 9.34
N VAL A 399 -17.36 6.14 9.65
CA VAL A 399 -16.45 6.29 10.79
C VAL A 399 -15.61 7.57 10.67
N LYS A 400 -15.11 7.87 9.47
CA LYS A 400 -14.32 9.10 9.24
C LYS A 400 -15.19 10.36 9.26
N ALA A 401 -16.44 10.32 8.82
CA ALA A 401 -17.34 11.46 8.92
C ALA A 401 -17.63 11.85 10.37
N VAL A 402 -17.71 10.86 11.27
CA VAL A 402 -17.91 11.09 12.71
C VAL A 402 -16.62 11.55 13.40
N ASN A 403 -15.48 10.91 13.12
CA ASN A 403 -14.25 11.10 13.89
C ASN A 403 -13.25 12.11 13.29
N ASP A 404 -13.23 12.28 11.96
CA ASP A 404 -12.33 13.21 11.26
C ASP A 404 -12.89 13.59 9.88
N TRP A 405 -13.92 14.46 9.89
CA TRP A 405 -14.66 14.85 8.69
C TRP A 405 -13.78 15.46 7.58
N LEU A 406 -12.61 16.02 7.94
CA LEU A 406 -11.64 16.56 6.99
C LEU A 406 -11.14 15.48 6.02
N VAL A 407 -11.00 14.24 6.45
CA VAL A 407 -10.60 13.11 5.57
C VAL A 407 -11.61 12.92 4.44
N VAL A 408 -12.91 12.97 4.77
CA VAL A 408 -14.00 12.81 3.79
C VAL A 408 -14.00 13.98 2.83
N LEU A 409 -13.92 15.21 3.34
CA LEU A 409 -13.88 16.42 2.51
C LEU A 409 -12.68 16.41 1.56
N VAL A 410 -11.48 16.14 2.06
CA VAL A 410 -10.25 16.09 1.24
C VAL A 410 -10.34 14.99 0.19
N SER A 411 -10.91 13.83 0.53
CA SER A 411 -11.10 12.74 -0.43
C SER A 411 -12.06 13.13 -1.56
N ILE A 412 -13.18 13.79 -1.22
CA ILE A 412 -14.14 14.32 -2.20
C ILE A 412 -13.46 15.38 -3.07
N LEU A 413 -12.70 16.30 -2.50
CA LEU A 413 -11.96 17.31 -3.25
C LEU A 413 -10.96 16.69 -4.23
N PHE A 414 -10.19 15.68 -3.81
CA PHE A 414 -9.29 14.96 -4.73
C PHE A 414 -10.05 14.30 -5.87
N ILE A 415 -11.17 13.63 -5.57
CA ILE A 415 -12.01 12.99 -6.60
C ILE A 415 -12.53 14.05 -7.58
N LEU A 416 -13.11 15.15 -7.09
CA LEU A 416 -13.64 16.22 -7.93
C LEU A 416 -12.56 16.89 -8.77
N LEU A 417 -11.41 17.23 -8.19
CA LEU A 417 -10.29 17.83 -8.91
C LEU A 417 -9.78 16.92 -10.02
N ILE A 418 -9.70 15.61 -9.77
CA ILE A 418 -9.32 14.62 -10.78
C ILE A 418 -10.36 14.59 -11.91
N PHE A 419 -11.66 14.52 -11.59
CA PHE A 419 -12.70 14.45 -12.62
C PHE A 419 -12.86 15.73 -13.44
N ILE A 420 -12.73 16.91 -12.80
CA ILE A 420 -12.81 18.21 -13.46
C ILE A 420 -11.56 18.45 -14.32
N GLY A 421 -10.38 18.10 -13.82
CA GLY A 421 -9.12 18.26 -14.54
C GLY A 421 -9.03 17.46 -15.85
N GLU A 422 -9.81 16.38 -15.97
CA GLU A 422 -9.87 15.51 -17.16
C GLU A 422 -11.03 15.88 -18.13
N HIS A 423 -11.81 16.92 -17.82
CA HIS A 423 -12.86 17.48 -18.70
C HIS A 423 -12.39 18.70 -19.52
N GLY A 424 -11.16 19.18 -19.31
CA GLY A 424 -10.54 20.28 -20.06
C GLY A 424 -9.40 19.80 -20.93
#